data_AF-A0A2V8F9D6-F1
#
_entry.id   AF-A0A2V8F9D6-F1
#
_cell.length_a   1.000
_cell.length_b   1.000
_cell.length_c   1.000
_cell.angle_alpha   90.00
_cell.angle_beta   90.00
_cell.angle_gamma   90.00
#
_symmetry.space_group_name_H-M   'P 1'
#
loop_
_entity.id
_entity.type
_entity.pdbx_description
1 polymer ?
#
loop_
_entity_poly.entity_id
_entity_poly.type
_entity_poly.pdbx_seq_one_letter_code
_entity_poly.pdbx_strand_id
1 'polypeptide(L)'
;RDATASEREVSEINSGIYAFALEGLFDAVRSIAAENAQREFYLPDLVAIYRQRGLGVETVTVSNPDEIRGINSRIELAAVSRIVRDEKTAELMASGVTIEDPATAYIDRGVSIGADTIVHPGVSLEGFTTIGEGCEIHSGVRIVDSQIGDRVTVFNHSVITNARLADDVRVGPFAHLRNETDVRAHARIGNFVELKKTVLGAGSKSMHLAYLGDATIGEKVNIGAGTITCNYDGTTKNQTVIGDGAFIGSDTQLVAPVKVGKGAYIGSGSTIREDVPSGALAVSAGKQRNIEGWVAEKKGRGQRVRG
;
A
#
# COMPACT_ATOMS: atom_id res chain seq x y z
N ARG A 1 -34.86 -19.48 21.31
CA ARG A 1 -36.02 -20.36 20.99
C ARG A 1 -36.69 -20.86 22.26
N ASP A 2 -35.97 -20.83 23.38
CA ASP A 2 -36.39 -21.37 24.67
C ASP A 2 -36.87 -20.28 25.65
N ALA A 3 -36.92 -19.01 25.23
CA ALA A 3 -37.35 -17.89 26.07
C ALA A 3 -38.89 -17.73 26.09
N THR A 4 -39.44 -17.64 27.29
CA THR A 4 -40.81 -17.22 27.63
C THR A 4 -41.10 -15.77 27.24
N ALA A 5 -42.36 -15.35 27.31
CA ALA A 5 -42.73 -13.96 26.99
C ALA A 5 -42.03 -12.95 27.91
N SER A 6 -41.96 -13.23 29.23
CA SER A 6 -41.26 -12.39 30.20
C SER A 6 -39.75 -12.36 30.00
N GLU A 7 -39.13 -13.49 29.62
CA GLU A 7 -37.68 -13.52 29.37
C GLU A 7 -37.29 -12.73 28.11
N ARG A 8 -38.20 -12.59 27.14
CA ARG A 8 -37.95 -11.75 25.95
C ARG A 8 -37.98 -10.24 26.24
N GLU A 9 -38.50 -9.84 27.39
CA GLU A 9 -38.47 -8.44 27.84
C GLU A 9 -37.12 -8.07 28.46
N VAL A 10 -36.26 -9.05 28.78
CA VAL A 10 -34.91 -8.81 29.31
C VAL A 10 -34.01 -8.27 28.21
N SER A 11 -33.50 -7.05 28.42
CA SER A 11 -32.58 -6.37 27.48
C SER A 11 -31.10 -6.58 27.80
N GLU A 12 -30.78 -7.03 29.01
CA GLU A 12 -29.41 -7.41 29.39
C GLU A 12 -29.05 -8.73 28.71
N ILE A 13 -27.96 -8.71 27.95
CA ILE A 13 -27.44 -9.89 27.25
C ILE A 13 -26.14 -10.36 27.89
N ASN A 14 -25.89 -11.65 27.73
CA ASN A 14 -24.62 -12.25 28.08
C ASN A 14 -23.60 -12.04 26.96
N SER A 15 -22.50 -11.34 27.26
CA SER A 15 -21.39 -11.12 26.31
C SER A 15 -20.58 -12.39 26.03
N GLY A 16 -20.70 -13.42 26.87
CA GLY A 16 -19.84 -14.61 26.86
C GLY A 16 -18.46 -14.39 27.49
N ILE A 17 -18.20 -13.20 28.04
CA ILE A 17 -16.96 -12.85 28.74
C ILE A 17 -17.18 -13.03 30.23
N TYR A 18 -16.30 -13.79 30.88
CA TYR A 18 -16.36 -14.05 32.31
C TYR A 18 -14.98 -13.96 32.94
N ALA A 19 -14.94 -13.59 34.21
CA ALA A 19 -13.76 -13.69 35.06
C ALA A 19 -14.12 -14.56 36.27
N PHE A 20 -13.32 -15.60 36.52
CA PHE A 20 -13.53 -16.54 37.62
C PHE A 20 -12.30 -16.62 38.51
N ALA A 21 -12.51 -16.84 39.81
CA ALA A 21 -11.44 -17.37 40.66
C ALA A 21 -11.06 -18.78 40.17
N LEU A 22 -9.75 -19.07 40.15
CA LEU A 22 -9.25 -20.35 39.64
C LEU A 22 -9.64 -21.54 40.53
N GLU A 23 -9.68 -21.33 41.84
CA GLU A 23 -10.03 -22.35 42.82
C GLU A 23 -11.48 -22.83 42.63
N GLY A 24 -11.66 -24.15 42.48
CA GLY A 24 -12.98 -24.77 42.30
C GLY A 24 -13.63 -24.61 40.92
N LEU A 25 -13.05 -23.81 40.01
CA LEU A 25 -13.59 -23.55 38.67
C LEU A 25 -13.74 -24.84 37.85
N PHE A 26 -12.68 -25.64 37.78
CA PHE A 26 -12.71 -26.86 36.95
C PHE A 26 -13.70 -27.90 37.48
N ASP A 27 -13.93 -27.95 38.79
CA ASP A 27 -14.94 -28.82 39.37
C ASP A 27 -16.37 -28.31 39.09
N ALA A 28 -16.56 -26.99 39.01
CA ALA A 28 -17.81 -26.40 38.52
C ALA A 28 -18.04 -26.70 37.03
N VAL A 29 -17.02 -26.55 36.18
CA VAL A 29 -17.09 -26.85 34.75
C VAL A 29 -17.45 -28.32 34.49
N ARG A 30 -16.84 -29.25 35.24
CA ARG A 30 -17.17 -30.69 35.14
C ARG A 30 -18.59 -31.03 35.55
N SER A 31 -19.25 -30.18 36.32
CA SER A 31 -20.62 -30.40 36.78
C SER A 31 -21.70 -29.89 35.81
N ILE A 32 -21.32 -29.22 34.72
CA ILE A 32 -22.26 -28.77 33.69
C ILE A 32 -22.86 -30.01 33.01
N ALA A 33 -24.19 -30.10 32.96
CA ALA A 33 -24.90 -31.18 32.29
C ALA A 33 -25.24 -30.78 30.84
N ALA A 34 -25.23 -31.74 29.91
CA ALA A 34 -25.61 -31.50 28.52
C ALA A 34 -27.14 -31.64 28.28
N GLU A 35 -27.94 -31.24 29.26
CA GLU A 35 -29.40 -31.40 29.26
C GLU A 35 -30.10 -30.19 28.61
N ASN A 36 -29.83 -29.98 27.31
CA ASN A 36 -30.53 -28.98 26.49
C ASN A 36 -30.90 -29.54 25.12
N ALA A 37 -31.67 -28.76 24.35
CA ALA A 37 -32.17 -29.15 23.03
C ALA A 37 -31.06 -29.47 22.02
N GLN A 38 -29.84 -28.96 22.22
CA GLN A 38 -28.67 -29.18 21.36
C GLN A 38 -27.73 -30.28 21.88
N ARG A 39 -27.91 -30.73 23.13
CA ARG A 39 -27.01 -31.65 23.85
C ARG A 39 -25.58 -31.13 23.97
N GLU A 40 -25.42 -29.83 24.16
CA GLU A 40 -24.13 -29.17 24.32
C GLU A 40 -23.88 -28.78 25.78
N PHE A 41 -22.63 -28.52 26.16
CA PHE A 41 -22.32 -27.98 27.49
C PHE A 41 -22.36 -26.45 27.44
N TYR A 42 -23.32 -25.83 28.12
CA TYR A 42 -23.46 -24.38 28.14
C TYR A 42 -22.63 -23.80 29.28
N LEU A 43 -21.50 -23.17 28.93
CA LEU A 43 -20.68 -22.42 29.88
C LEU A 43 -21.47 -21.40 30.73
N PRO A 44 -22.51 -20.71 30.21
CA PRO A 44 -23.38 -19.85 31.02
C PRO A 44 -24.01 -20.52 32.25
N ASP A 45 -24.17 -21.86 32.27
CA ASP A 45 -24.75 -22.59 33.41
C ASP A 45 -23.89 -22.47 34.68
N LEU A 46 -22.60 -22.10 34.54
CA LEU A 46 -21.74 -21.80 35.68
C LEU A 46 -22.31 -20.69 36.57
N VAL A 47 -23.03 -19.72 36.00
CA VAL A 47 -23.69 -18.65 36.77
C VAL A 47 -24.68 -19.25 37.77
N ALA A 48 -25.51 -20.19 37.31
CA ALA A 48 -26.47 -20.88 38.18
C ALA A 48 -25.77 -21.79 39.19
N ILE A 49 -24.76 -22.55 38.78
CA ILE A 49 -23.98 -23.45 39.65
C ILE A 49 -23.31 -22.65 40.78
N TYR A 50 -22.69 -21.51 40.49
CA TYR A 50 -22.03 -20.68 41.49
C TYR A 50 -23.03 -20.12 42.49
N ARG A 51 -24.20 -19.62 42.04
CA ARG A 51 -25.25 -19.15 42.94
C ARG A 51 -25.80 -20.28 43.83
N GLN A 52 -25.99 -21.49 43.30
CA GLN A 52 -26.42 -22.66 44.09
C GLN A 52 -25.40 -23.07 45.16
N ARG A 53 -24.10 -22.91 44.88
CA ARG A 53 -23.01 -23.15 45.84
C ARG A 53 -22.82 -22.01 46.85
N GLY A 54 -23.64 -20.95 46.79
CA GLY A 54 -23.52 -19.78 47.67
C GLY A 54 -22.29 -18.90 47.39
N LEU A 55 -21.70 -19.02 46.20
CA LEU A 55 -20.57 -18.19 45.76
C LEU A 55 -21.09 -16.85 45.20
N GLY A 56 -20.26 -15.81 45.33
CA GLY A 56 -20.57 -14.48 44.78
C GLY A 56 -20.57 -14.49 43.25
N VAL A 57 -21.59 -13.86 42.66
CA VAL A 57 -21.72 -13.64 41.22
C VAL A 57 -22.14 -12.20 41.02
N GLU A 58 -21.30 -11.42 40.36
CA GLU A 58 -21.51 -10.01 40.06
C GLU A 58 -21.55 -9.81 38.54
N THR A 59 -22.33 -8.83 38.07
CA THR A 59 -22.36 -8.45 36.66
C THR A 59 -21.57 -7.16 36.44
N VAL A 60 -20.87 -7.10 35.32
CA VAL A 60 -20.20 -5.88 34.85
C VAL A 60 -20.80 -5.53 33.50
N THR A 61 -21.44 -4.37 33.41
CA THR A 61 -22.03 -3.87 32.18
C THR A 61 -21.04 -2.98 31.44
N VAL A 62 -21.10 -2.98 30.12
CA VAL A 62 -20.36 -2.05 29.26
C VAL A 62 -21.28 -0.90 28.86
N SER A 63 -20.72 0.31 28.76
CA SER A 63 -21.47 1.47 28.27
C SER A 63 -21.67 1.44 26.76
N ASN A 64 -20.74 0.83 26.02
CA ASN A 64 -20.83 0.65 24.58
C ASN A 64 -21.10 -0.84 24.25
N PRO A 65 -22.29 -1.19 23.75
CA PRO A 65 -22.59 -2.58 23.40
C PRO A 65 -21.76 -3.11 22.22
N ASP A 66 -21.17 -2.23 21.39
CA ASP A 66 -20.33 -2.68 20.27
C ASP A 66 -19.00 -3.31 20.75
N GLU A 67 -18.55 -3.04 21.98
CA GLU A 67 -17.36 -3.66 22.58
C GLU A 67 -17.51 -5.18 22.79
N ILE A 68 -18.75 -5.64 22.97
CA ILE A 68 -19.09 -7.05 23.24
C ILE A 68 -19.88 -7.71 22.11
N ARG A 69 -19.93 -7.04 20.95
CA ARG A 69 -20.75 -7.49 19.83
C ARG A 69 -20.15 -8.72 19.16
N GLY A 70 -20.90 -9.83 19.21
CA GLY A 70 -20.56 -11.06 18.50
C GLY A 70 -20.64 -10.91 16.98
N ILE A 71 -19.88 -11.74 16.26
CA ILE A 71 -19.87 -11.80 14.79
C ILE A 71 -20.13 -13.24 14.36
N ASN A 72 -21.32 -13.50 13.83
CA ASN A 72 -21.77 -14.81 13.35
C ASN A 72 -22.02 -14.82 11.83
N SER A 73 -21.97 -13.65 11.17
CA SER A 73 -22.20 -13.52 9.74
C SER A 73 -21.25 -12.51 9.09
N ARG A 74 -21.10 -12.59 7.76
CA ARG A 74 -20.29 -11.61 6.99
C ARG A 74 -20.87 -10.20 7.02
N ILE A 75 -22.19 -10.07 7.19
CA ILE A 75 -22.87 -8.79 7.34
C ILE A 75 -22.52 -8.17 8.70
N GLU A 76 -22.55 -8.97 9.76
CA GLU A 76 -22.10 -8.53 11.11
C GLU A 76 -20.62 -8.15 11.10
N LEU A 77 -19.76 -8.92 10.43
CA LEU A 77 -18.34 -8.59 10.30
C LEU A 77 -18.15 -7.23 9.62
N ALA A 78 -18.88 -6.96 8.54
CA ALA A 78 -18.83 -5.67 7.85
C ALA A 78 -19.30 -4.51 8.74
N ALA A 79 -20.33 -4.72 9.55
CA ALA A 79 -20.83 -3.73 10.50
C ALA A 79 -19.80 -3.41 11.59
N VAL A 80 -19.21 -4.42 12.24
CA VAL A 80 -18.15 -4.24 13.25
C VAL A 80 -16.89 -3.61 12.64
N SER A 81 -16.53 -4.01 11.42
CA SER A 81 -15.40 -3.41 10.69
C SER A 81 -15.63 -1.93 10.39
N ARG A 82 -16.87 -1.48 10.23
CA ARG A 82 -17.20 -0.05 10.08
C ARG A 82 -16.98 0.70 11.39
N ILE A 83 -17.44 0.16 12.52
CA ILE A 83 -17.23 0.77 13.85
C ILE A 83 -15.74 1.00 14.11
N VAL A 84 -14.91 -0.02 13.89
CA VAL A 84 -13.45 0.09 14.10
C VAL A 84 -12.80 1.14 13.17
N ARG A 85 -13.28 1.27 11.93
CA ARG A 85 -12.79 2.29 11.00
C ARG A 85 -13.25 3.70 11.40
N ASP A 86 -14.49 3.84 11.84
CA ASP A 86 -15.05 5.10 12.30
C ASP A 86 -14.27 5.60 13.53
N GLU A 87 -13.91 4.71 14.47
CA GLU A 87 -13.01 5.03 15.60
C GLU A 87 -11.64 5.52 15.13
N LYS A 88 -11.00 4.80 14.21
CA LYS A 88 -9.65 5.15 13.74
C LYS A 88 -9.62 6.49 13.00
N THR A 89 -10.62 6.74 12.16
CA THR A 89 -10.72 8.02 11.45
C THR A 89 -11.00 9.16 12.42
N ALA A 90 -11.86 8.96 13.43
CA ALA A 90 -12.10 9.96 14.47
C ALA A 90 -10.83 10.28 15.29
N GLU A 91 -10.04 9.27 15.66
CA GLU A 91 -8.74 9.44 16.33
C GLU A 91 -7.80 10.34 15.51
N LEU A 92 -7.63 10.05 14.23
CA LEU A 92 -6.75 10.80 13.33
C LEU A 92 -7.25 12.23 13.08
N MET A 93 -8.56 12.41 12.92
CA MET A 93 -9.15 13.74 12.76
C MET A 93 -8.99 14.58 14.03
N ALA A 94 -9.12 13.97 15.21
CA ALA A 94 -8.86 14.63 16.49
C ALA A 94 -7.38 15.03 16.65
N SER A 95 -6.45 14.33 15.99
CA SER A 95 -5.02 14.68 15.97
C SER A 95 -4.62 15.68 14.88
N GLY A 96 -5.57 16.28 14.17
CA GLY A 96 -5.32 17.33 13.17
C GLY A 96 -5.17 16.86 11.73
N VAL A 97 -5.57 15.62 11.41
CA VAL A 97 -5.61 15.10 10.04
C VAL A 97 -6.94 15.48 9.38
N THR A 98 -6.90 15.95 8.14
CA THR A 98 -8.12 16.14 7.35
C THR A 98 -8.42 14.85 6.58
N ILE A 99 -9.54 14.20 6.90
CA ILE A 99 -10.07 13.07 6.12
C ILE A 99 -11.34 13.58 5.44
N GLU A 100 -11.30 13.79 4.12
CA GLU A 100 -12.40 14.46 3.41
C GLU A 100 -13.69 13.61 3.41
N ASP A 101 -13.55 12.30 3.26
CA ASP A 101 -14.67 11.34 3.35
C ASP A 101 -14.26 10.10 4.18
N PRO A 102 -14.50 10.13 5.51
CA PRO A 102 -14.20 9.01 6.39
C PRO A 102 -14.94 7.71 6.03
N ALA A 103 -16.08 7.79 5.33
CA ALA A 103 -16.85 6.61 4.97
C ALA A 103 -16.18 5.77 3.87
N THR A 104 -15.27 6.37 3.10
CA THR A 104 -14.56 5.72 2.00
C THR A 104 -13.04 5.63 2.19
N ALA A 105 -12.50 6.18 3.28
CA ALA A 105 -11.12 5.96 3.69
C ALA A 105 -10.97 4.63 4.44
N TYR A 106 -10.02 3.80 4.03
CA TYR A 106 -9.70 2.53 4.68
C TYR A 106 -8.33 2.66 5.32
N ILE A 107 -8.30 2.81 6.65
CA ILE A 107 -7.07 3.05 7.40
C ILE A 107 -6.95 2.00 8.50
N ASP A 108 -5.89 1.20 8.44
CA ASP A 108 -5.60 0.18 9.45
C ASP A 108 -5.24 0.81 10.80
N ARG A 109 -5.50 0.09 11.90
CA ARG A 109 -5.19 0.55 13.26
C ARG A 109 -3.71 0.89 13.46
N GLY A 110 -2.81 0.18 12.78
CA GLY A 110 -1.36 0.37 12.86
C GLY A 110 -0.83 1.61 12.13
N VAL A 111 -1.67 2.33 11.38
CA VAL A 111 -1.25 3.50 10.61
C VAL A 111 -1.17 4.74 11.49
N SER A 112 -0.10 5.53 11.30
CA SER A 112 0.03 6.87 11.86
C SER A 112 0.13 7.93 10.77
N ILE A 113 -0.45 9.10 11.02
CA ILE A 113 -0.48 10.23 10.08
C ILE A 113 -0.22 11.52 10.89
N GLY A 114 0.72 12.34 10.43
CA GLY A 114 1.04 13.64 11.02
C GLY A 114 -0.05 14.69 10.76
N ALA A 115 -0.07 15.73 11.58
CA ALA A 115 -1.02 16.83 11.49
C ALA A 115 -0.94 17.56 10.13
N ASP A 116 -2.02 18.26 9.77
CA ASP A 116 -2.17 19.02 8.53
C ASP A 116 -2.08 18.17 7.24
N THR A 117 -2.05 16.84 7.37
CA THR A 117 -2.16 15.93 6.23
C THR A 117 -3.61 15.81 5.76
N ILE A 118 -3.81 15.80 4.44
CA ILE A 118 -5.10 15.62 3.79
C ILE A 118 -5.19 14.23 3.16
N VAL A 119 -6.23 13.50 3.51
CA VAL A 119 -6.59 12.19 2.96
C VAL A 119 -7.88 12.33 2.16
N HIS A 120 -7.77 12.17 0.84
CA HIS A 120 -8.89 12.24 -0.09
C HIS A 120 -9.75 10.96 -0.08
N PRO A 121 -10.96 10.97 -0.68
CA PRO A 121 -11.85 9.81 -0.72
C PRO A 121 -11.25 8.58 -1.39
N GLY A 122 -11.58 7.38 -0.88
CA GLY A 122 -11.16 6.12 -1.49
C GLY A 122 -9.68 5.75 -1.33
N VAL A 123 -8.98 6.36 -0.37
CA VAL A 123 -7.59 6.01 -0.01
C VAL A 123 -7.58 4.74 0.85
N SER A 124 -6.58 3.88 0.65
CA SER A 124 -6.30 2.71 1.49
C SER A 124 -4.90 2.78 2.09
N LEU A 125 -4.81 2.83 3.41
CA LEU A 125 -3.56 2.85 4.19
C LEU A 125 -3.51 1.60 5.07
N GLU A 126 -2.52 0.75 4.86
CA GLU A 126 -2.49 -0.61 5.42
C GLU A 126 -1.20 -0.88 6.21
N GLY A 127 -1.29 -1.84 7.13
CA GLY A 127 -0.18 -2.35 7.91
C GLY A 127 0.39 -1.31 8.87
N PHE A 128 1.73 -1.18 8.89
CA PHE A 128 2.46 -0.24 9.74
C PHE A 128 2.93 0.99 8.94
N THR A 129 2.05 1.51 8.08
CA THR A 129 2.34 2.71 7.30
C THR A 129 2.43 3.95 8.20
N THR A 130 3.44 4.78 7.96
CA THR A 130 3.64 6.06 8.64
C THR A 130 3.65 7.18 7.62
N ILE A 131 2.89 8.24 7.87
CA ILE A 131 2.82 9.44 7.02
C ILE A 131 3.14 10.66 7.88
N GLY A 132 4.05 11.51 7.39
CA GLY A 132 4.46 12.75 8.03
C GLY A 132 3.40 13.84 8.04
N GLU A 133 3.83 15.06 8.33
CA GLU A 133 2.98 16.25 8.43
C GLU A 133 2.79 16.94 7.06
N GLY A 134 1.67 17.63 6.88
CA GLY A 134 1.41 18.45 5.70
C GLY A 134 1.41 17.67 4.38
N CYS A 135 1.11 16.37 4.41
CA CYS A 135 1.04 15.54 3.20
C CYS A 135 -0.31 15.69 2.50
N GLU A 136 -0.37 15.28 1.23
CA GLU A 136 -1.62 15.20 0.49
C GLU A 136 -1.72 13.86 -0.25
N ILE A 137 -2.68 13.03 0.15
CA ILE A 137 -2.87 11.68 -0.36
C ILE A 137 -4.17 11.65 -1.16
N HIS A 138 -4.05 11.64 -2.49
CA HIS A 138 -5.17 11.76 -3.41
C HIS A 138 -5.96 10.45 -3.56
N SER A 139 -7.17 10.55 -4.13
CA SER A 139 -8.11 9.43 -4.25
C SER A 139 -7.56 8.21 -4.98
N GLY A 140 -7.94 7.02 -4.48
CA GLY A 140 -7.56 5.73 -5.05
C GLY A 140 -6.10 5.35 -4.81
N VAL A 141 -5.35 6.11 -4.01
CA VAL A 141 -4.01 5.75 -3.56
C VAL A 141 -4.09 4.58 -2.58
N ARG A 142 -3.15 3.64 -2.73
CA ARG A 142 -2.95 2.53 -1.79
C ARG A 142 -1.51 2.55 -1.27
N ILE A 143 -1.32 2.59 0.05
CA ILE A 143 -0.01 2.59 0.71
C ILE A 143 0.03 1.46 1.74
N VAL A 144 1.05 0.60 1.64
CA VAL A 144 1.20 -0.58 2.51
C VAL A 144 2.62 -0.62 3.08
N ASP A 145 2.73 -0.78 4.40
CA ASP A 145 4.01 -0.94 5.13
C ASP A 145 5.11 0.02 4.66
N SER A 146 4.77 1.31 4.52
CA SER A 146 5.67 2.32 3.95
C SER A 146 5.89 3.49 4.89
N GLN A 147 7.01 4.20 4.69
CA GLN A 147 7.38 5.38 5.48
C GLN A 147 7.39 6.59 4.56
N ILE A 148 6.47 7.53 4.80
CA ILE A 148 6.28 8.73 4.01
C ILE A 148 6.67 9.93 4.89
N GLY A 149 7.67 10.70 4.47
CA GLY A 149 8.12 11.91 5.15
C GLY A 149 7.13 13.06 5.05
N ASP A 150 7.58 14.27 5.37
CA ASP A 150 6.71 15.44 5.44
C ASP A 150 6.49 16.08 4.07
N ARG A 151 5.35 16.76 3.89
CA ARG A 151 5.03 17.54 2.68
C ARG A 151 5.09 16.72 1.40
N VAL A 152 4.79 15.43 1.50
CA VAL A 152 4.72 14.51 0.35
C VAL A 152 3.34 14.59 -0.28
N THR A 153 3.31 14.66 -1.62
CA THR A 153 2.07 14.54 -2.40
C THR A 153 2.06 13.22 -3.14
N VAL A 154 1.04 12.39 -2.91
CA VAL A 154 0.80 11.16 -3.66
C VAL A 154 -0.46 11.34 -4.49
N PHE A 155 -0.30 11.45 -5.80
CA PHE A 155 -1.38 11.66 -6.76
C PHE A 155 -2.15 10.37 -7.05
N ASN A 156 -3.36 10.57 -7.59
CA ASN A 156 -4.40 9.55 -7.76
C ASN A 156 -3.89 8.21 -8.29
N HIS A 157 -4.48 7.13 -7.77
CA HIS A 157 -4.26 5.76 -8.25
C HIS A 157 -2.80 5.28 -8.23
N SER A 158 -1.96 5.88 -7.38
CA SER A 158 -0.62 5.39 -7.15
C SER A 158 -0.64 4.29 -6.09
N VAL A 159 0.22 3.28 -6.27
CA VAL A 159 0.36 2.16 -5.34
C VAL A 159 1.77 2.15 -4.79
N ILE A 160 1.90 2.17 -3.47
CA ILE A 160 3.17 2.21 -2.75
C ILE A 160 3.18 1.04 -1.76
N THR A 161 4.22 0.21 -1.80
CA THR A 161 4.33 -0.95 -0.93
C THR A 161 5.77 -1.18 -0.52
N ASN A 162 6.03 -1.28 0.79
CA ASN A 162 7.37 -1.49 1.35
C ASN A 162 8.40 -0.47 0.82
N ALA A 163 8.07 0.81 0.88
CA ALA A 163 8.90 1.90 0.36
C ALA A 163 9.15 3.01 1.40
N ARG A 164 10.22 3.76 1.17
CA ARG A 164 10.56 4.98 1.92
C ARG A 164 10.52 6.18 0.97
N LEU A 165 9.76 7.19 1.32
CA LEU A 165 9.75 8.48 0.64
C LEU A 165 10.20 9.53 1.66
N ALA A 166 11.27 10.25 1.34
CA ALA A 166 11.70 11.40 2.11
C ALA A 166 10.79 12.62 1.85
N ASP A 167 11.08 13.69 2.57
CA ASP A 167 10.30 14.92 2.52
C ASP A 167 10.19 15.53 1.11
N ASP A 168 9.09 16.25 0.89
CA ASP A 168 8.85 17.07 -0.28
C ASP A 168 8.87 16.28 -1.61
N VAL A 169 8.71 14.96 -1.54
CA VAL A 169 8.58 14.05 -2.69
C VAL A 169 7.21 14.19 -3.34
N ARG A 170 7.13 13.99 -4.66
CA ARG A 170 5.84 13.86 -5.36
C ARG A 170 5.80 12.58 -6.19
N VAL A 171 4.71 11.84 -6.06
CA VAL A 171 4.52 10.53 -6.71
C VAL A 171 3.21 10.48 -7.48
N GLY A 172 3.28 10.06 -8.74
CA GLY A 172 2.11 9.76 -9.56
C GLY A 172 1.60 10.92 -10.42
N PRO A 173 0.36 10.82 -10.91
CA PRO A 173 -0.62 9.75 -10.66
C PRO A 173 -0.21 8.42 -11.31
N PHE A 174 -0.84 7.29 -10.96
CA PHE A 174 -0.56 5.98 -11.58
C PHE A 174 0.90 5.49 -11.47
N ALA A 175 1.61 5.86 -10.40
CA ALA A 175 2.93 5.33 -10.13
C ALA A 175 2.83 4.03 -9.32
N HIS A 176 3.82 3.14 -9.46
CA HIS A 176 3.89 1.89 -8.72
C HIS A 176 5.25 1.72 -8.07
N LEU A 177 5.31 1.91 -6.75
CA LEU A 177 6.55 1.82 -5.97
C LEU A 177 6.51 0.51 -5.18
N ARG A 178 7.50 -0.36 -5.43
CA ARG A 178 7.56 -1.71 -4.89
C ARG A 178 8.81 -1.89 -4.04
N ASN A 179 8.69 -2.70 -3.00
CA ASN A 179 9.74 -3.34 -2.18
C ASN A 179 11.14 -2.73 -2.28
N GLU A 180 11.63 -2.19 -1.17
CA GLU A 180 12.98 -1.63 -1.03
C GLU A 180 13.21 -0.44 -1.98
N THR A 181 12.14 0.27 -2.33
CA THR A 181 12.24 1.56 -3.00
C THR A 181 12.54 2.65 -1.96
N ASP A 182 13.54 3.48 -2.23
CA ASP A 182 13.97 4.59 -1.39
C ASP A 182 14.07 5.87 -2.25
N VAL A 183 13.11 6.77 -2.06
CA VAL A 183 13.00 8.02 -2.80
C VAL A 183 13.45 9.16 -1.91
N ARG A 184 14.52 9.86 -2.32
CA ARG A 184 15.12 10.94 -1.55
C ARG A 184 14.44 12.28 -1.80
N ALA A 185 14.76 13.25 -0.93
CA ALA A 185 14.03 14.50 -0.82
C ALA A 185 13.89 15.24 -2.15
N HIS A 186 12.75 15.88 -2.36
CA HIS A 186 12.42 16.63 -3.58
C HIS A 186 12.43 15.84 -4.90
N ALA A 187 12.58 14.51 -4.87
CA ALA A 187 12.47 13.71 -6.09
C ALA A 187 11.04 13.72 -6.65
N ARG A 188 10.91 13.43 -7.95
CA ARG A 188 9.62 13.43 -8.66
C ARG A 188 9.45 12.13 -9.43
N ILE A 189 8.38 11.41 -9.12
CA ILE A 189 7.94 10.23 -9.85
C ILE A 189 6.62 10.61 -10.50
N GLY A 190 6.52 10.53 -11.81
CA GLY A 190 5.28 10.83 -12.52
C GLY A 190 4.53 9.57 -12.94
N ASN A 191 3.75 9.68 -14.01
CA ASN A 191 2.77 8.66 -14.38
C ASN A 191 3.34 7.45 -15.10
N PHE A 192 2.80 6.28 -14.76
CA PHE A 192 3.19 4.99 -15.33
C PHE A 192 4.69 4.69 -15.13
N VAL A 193 5.21 5.11 -13.98
CA VAL A 193 6.57 4.80 -13.54
C VAL A 193 6.52 3.73 -12.48
N GLU A 194 7.31 2.68 -12.68
CA GLU A 194 7.50 1.60 -11.72
C GLU A 194 8.92 1.64 -11.14
N LEU A 195 9.01 1.65 -9.80
CA LEU A 195 10.26 1.50 -9.06
C LEU A 195 10.25 0.19 -8.26
N LYS A 196 11.38 -0.52 -8.23
CA LYS A 196 11.54 -1.73 -7.41
C LYS A 196 13.00 -1.91 -6.98
N LYS A 197 13.29 -2.05 -5.68
CA LYS A 197 14.68 -2.15 -5.18
C LYS A 197 15.55 -1.02 -5.75
N THR A 198 15.02 0.21 -5.71
CA THR A 198 15.61 1.36 -6.37
C THR A 198 15.79 2.52 -5.42
N VAL A 199 17.00 3.08 -5.40
CA VAL A 199 17.29 4.36 -4.74
C VAL A 199 17.21 5.47 -5.79
N LEU A 200 16.31 6.43 -5.60
CA LEU A 200 16.20 7.63 -6.42
C LEU A 200 16.70 8.84 -5.62
N GLY A 201 17.85 9.38 -6.01
CA GLY A 201 18.52 10.47 -5.30
C GLY A 201 17.75 11.79 -5.29
N ALA A 202 18.22 12.72 -4.45
CA ALA A 202 17.50 13.95 -4.16
C ALA A 202 17.32 14.82 -5.42
N GLY A 203 16.13 15.37 -5.60
CA GLY A 203 15.78 16.20 -6.75
C GLY A 203 15.77 15.48 -8.11
N SER A 204 16.01 14.17 -8.15
CA SER A 204 15.98 13.37 -9.38
C SER A 204 14.54 13.13 -9.85
N LYS A 205 14.38 12.94 -11.16
CA LYS A 205 13.06 12.87 -11.80
C LYS A 205 12.96 11.66 -12.70
N SER A 206 11.87 10.92 -12.57
CA SER A 206 11.40 9.92 -13.55
C SER A 206 9.92 10.16 -13.76
N MET A 207 9.57 10.84 -14.85
CA MET A 207 8.24 11.43 -14.96
C MET A 207 7.24 10.58 -15.72
N HIS A 208 7.67 9.72 -16.66
CA HIS A 208 6.74 9.06 -17.55
C HIS A 208 7.23 7.67 -17.98
N LEU A 209 6.35 6.66 -17.95
CA LEU A 209 6.50 5.40 -18.69
C LEU A 209 7.86 4.71 -18.49
N ALA A 210 8.33 4.59 -17.26
CA ALA A 210 9.67 4.05 -16.98
C ALA A 210 9.62 2.89 -16.00
N TYR A 211 10.51 1.91 -16.20
CA TYR A 211 10.76 0.84 -15.22
C TYR A 211 12.20 0.94 -14.72
N LEU A 212 12.35 1.17 -13.42
CA LEU A 212 13.63 1.30 -12.75
C LEU A 212 13.70 0.26 -11.61
N GLY A 213 14.27 -0.89 -11.92
CA GLY A 213 14.41 -2.04 -11.05
C GLY A 213 15.87 -2.34 -10.73
N ASP A 214 16.16 -2.64 -9.46
CA ASP A 214 17.52 -2.98 -8.99
C ASP A 214 18.54 -1.87 -9.37
N ALA A 215 18.21 -0.61 -9.05
CA ALA A 215 18.95 0.56 -9.50
C ALA A 215 19.39 1.51 -8.37
N THR A 216 20.54 2.16 -8.55
CA THR A 216 21.01 3.26 -7.69
C THR A 216 21.21 4.50 -8.53
N ILE A 217 20.37 5.50 -8.31
CA ILE A 217 20.32 6.72 -9.11
C ILE A 217 20.71 7.89 -8.20
N GLY A 218 21.73 8.64 -8.62
CA GLY A 218 22.26 9.79 -7.90
C GLY A 218 21.31 10.98 -7.86
N GLU A 219 21.83 12.11 -7.40
CA GLU A 219 21.08 13.35 -7.23
C GLU A 219 20.89 14.09 -8.55
N LYS A 220 19.78 14.83 -8.67
CA LYS A 220 19.49 15.72 -9.81
C LYS A 220 19.61 15.03 -11.18
N VAL A 221 19.32 13.73 -11.24
CA VAL A 221 19.29 12.94 -12.46
C VAL A 221 17.94 13.13 -13.16
N ASN A 222 17.97 13.23 -14.48
CA ASN A 222 16.75 13.24 -15.29
C ASN A 222 16.62 11.92 -16.07
N ILE A 223 15.60 11.13 -15.74
CA ILE A 223 15.24 9.92 -16.45
C ILE A 223 14.20 10.24 -17.52
N GLY A 224 14.57 10.08 -18.78
CA GLY A 224 13.70 10.29 -19.92
C GLY A 224 12.55 9.28 -19.97
N ALA A 225 11.45 9.69 -20.60
CA ALA A 225 10.26 8.85 -20.74
C ALA A 225 10.59 7.55 -21.49
N GLY A 226 10.02 6.41 -21.09
CA GLY A 226 10.30 5.13 -21.75
C GLY A 226 11.61 4.46 -21.32
N THR A 227 12.34 5.02 -20.34
CA THR A 227 13.59 4.41 -19.88
C THR A 227 13.32 3.10 -19.14
N ILE A 228 14.10 2.06 -19.47
CA ILE A 228 14.00 0.73 -18.86
C ILE A 228 15.40 0.29 -18.38
N THR A 229 15.50 -0.07 -17.10
CA THR A 229 16.65 -0.84 -16.59
C THR A 229 16.43 -2.33 -16.87
N CYS A 230 17.17 -2.92 -17.80
CA CYS A 230 17.11 -4.35 -18.10
C CYS A 230 17.93 -5.10 -17.04
N ASN A 231 17.29 -5.37 -15.90
CA ASN A 231 17.93 -5.90 -14.69
C ASN A 231 17.94 -7.43 -14.59
N TYR A 232 17.38 -8.17 -15.54
CA TYR A 232 17.27 -9.63 -15.46
C TYR A 232 17.72 -10.29 -16.77
N ASP A 233 18.62 -11.27 -16.67
CA ASP A 233 19.20 -11.98 -17.83
C ASP A 233 18.51 -13.31 -18.18
N GLY A 234 17.49 -13.70 -17.41
CA GLY A 234 16.86 -15.01 -17.48
C GLY A 234 17.17 -15.91 -16.28
N THR A 235 18.17 -15.56 -15.46
CA THR A 235 18.58 -16.31 -14.27
C THR A 235 18.90 -15.42 -13.07
N THR A 236 19.64 -14.33 -13.28
CA THR A 236 20.19 -13.48 -12.24
C THR A 236 19.74 -12.04 -12.42
N LYS A 237 19.65 -11.32 -11.30
CA LYS A 237 19.36 -9.89 -11.28
C LYS A 237 20.62 -9.08 -11.14
N ASN A 238 20.77 -8.05 -11.96
CA ASN A 238 21.96 -7.22 -12.04
C ASN A 238 21.62 -5.74 -11.78
N GLN A 239 22.58 -5.01 -11.21
CA GLN A 239 22.37 -3.63 -10.76
C GLN A 239 22.67 -2.61 -11.86
N THR A 240 21.85 -1.56 -11.95
CA THR A 240 22.17 -0.36 -12.74
C THR A 240 22.59 0.79 -11.82
N VAL A 241 23.70 1.47 -12.12
CA VAL A 241 24.17 2.63 -11.33
C VAL A 241 24.21 3.87 -12.20
N ILE A 242 23.58 4.97 -11.77
CA ILE A 242 23.54 6.24 -12.49
C ILE A 242 24.06 7.34 -11.56
N GLY A 243 25.15 8.01 -11.95
CA GLY A 243 25.77 9.07 -11.17
C GLY A 243 24.99 10.40 -11.20
N ASP A 244 25.33 11.29 -10.27
CA ASP A 244 24.63 12.58 -10.11
C ASP A 244 24.61 13.41 -11.39
N GLY A 245 23.52 14.15 -11.59
CA GLY A 245 23.37 15.10 -12.71
C GLY A 245 23.38 14.45 -14.09
N ALA A 246 23.35 13.11 -14.18
CA ALA A 246 23.25 12.42 -15.46
C ALA A 246 21.90 12.71 -16.11
N PHE A 247 21.90 12.72 -17.44
CA PHE A 247 20.70 12.83 -18.25
C PHE A 247 20.51 11.55 -19.07
N ILE A 248 19.41 10.87 -18.86
CA ILE A 248 19.05 9.67 -19.62
C ILE A 248 18.01 10.06 -20.66
N GLY A 249 18.35 9.98 -21.95
CA GLY A 249 17.43 10.25 -23.04
C GLY A 249 16.22 9.31 -23.03
N SER A 250 15.12 9.78 -23.62
CA SER A 250 13.89 8.98 -23.71
C SER A 250 14.12 7.67 -24.45
N ASP A 251 13.35 6.64 -24.10
CA ASP A 251 13.39 5.31 -24.69
C ASP A 251 14.80 4.68 -24.64
N THR A 252 15.51 4.91 -23.55
CA THR A 252 16.82 4.29 -23.29
C THR A 252 16.66 2.95 -22.60
N GLN A 253 17.40 1.93 -23.05
CA GLN A 253 17.55 0.67 -22.34
C GLN A 253 18.93 0.60 -21.70
N LEU A 254 18.97 0.41 -20.38
CA LEU A 254 20.21 0.24 -19.61
C LEU A 254 20.38 -1.24 -19.30
N VAL A 255 21.27 -1.93 -20.01
CA VAL A 255 21.48 -3.38 -19.86
C VAL A 255 22.41 -3.64 -18.68
N ALA A 256 21.85 -4.08 -17.56
CA ALA A 256 22.61 -4.30 -16.33
C ALA A 256 23.46 -5.59 -16.41
N PRO A 257 24.63 -5.65 -15.75
CA PRO A 257 25.21 -4.60 -14.91
C PRO A 257 25.83 -3.47 -15.75
N VAL A 258 25.52 -2.21 -15.40
CA VAL A 258 26.06 -1.04 -16.11
C VAL A 258 26.11 0.19 -15.22
N LYS A 259 27.15 1.01 -15.41
CA LYS A 259 27.34 2.29 -14.73
C LYS A 259 27.32 3.45 -15.70
N VAL A 260 26.49 4.45 -15.42
CA VAL A 260 26.48 5.76 -16.07
C VAL A 260 27.17 6.76 -15.16
N GLY A 261 28.26 7.37 -15.62
CA GLY A 261 29.07 8.30 -14.85
C GLY A 261 28.35 9.61 -14.50
N LYS A 262 28.92 10.35 -13.55
CA LYS A 262 28.39 11.64 -13.10
C LYS A 262 28.33 12.63 -14.28
N GLY A 263 27.19 13.31 -14.43
CA GLY A 263 26.97 14.31 -15.48
C GLY A 263 27.02 13.76 -16.91
N ALA A 264 27.01 12.43 -17.08
CA ALA A 264 26.97 11.83 -18.41
C ALA A 264 25.60 12.06 -19.07
N TYR A 265 25.60 12.04 -20.40
CA TYR A 265 24.41 12.23 -21.21
C TYR A 265 24.19 10.99 -22.08
N ILE A 266 23.00 10.40 -22.02
CA ILE A 266 22.61 9.30 -22.90
C ILE A 266 21.66 9.86 -23.95
N GLY A 267 21.98 9.69 -25.23
CA GLY A 267 21.07 10.07 -26.31
C GLY A 267 19.83 9.18 -26.34
N SER A 268 18.69 9.75 -26.72
CA SER A 268 17.42 9.02 -26.80
C SER A 268 17.48 7.81 -27.73
N GLY A 269 16.72 6.77 -27.41
CA GLY A 269 16.67 5.52 -28.18
C GLY A 269 17.94 4.68 -28.08
N SER A 270 18.80 4.93 -27.09
CA SER A 270 20.06 4.19 -26.93
C SER A 270 19.87 2.93 -26.09
N THR A 271 20.56 1.87 -26.48
CA THR A 271 20.77 0.66 -25.69
C THR A 271 22.21 0.65 -25.18
N ILE A 272 22.37 0.92 -23.89
CA ILE A 272 23.67 1.01 -23.22
C ILE A 272 24.04 -0.36 -22.65
N ARG A 273 25.18 -0.89 -23.07
CA ARG A 273 25.70 -2.22 -22.67
C ARG A 273 27.06 -2.16 -21.98
N GLU A 274 27.68 -0.99 -21.97
CA GLU A 274 29.01 -0.75 -21.42
C GLU A 274 28.96 0.50 -20.56
N ASP A 275 29.85 0.58 -19.59
CA ASP A 275 29.96 1.72 -18.69
C ASP A 275 30.18 3.02 -19.47
N VAL A 276 29.47 4.06 -19.07
CA VAL A 276 29.57 5.39 -19.67
C VAL A 276 30.42 6.27 -18.75
N PRO A 277 31.56 6.81 -19.20
CA PRO A 277 32.40 7.69 -18.39
C PRO A 277 31.67 8.96 -17.94
N SER A 278 32.11 9.55 -16.83
CA SER A 278 31.57 10.83 -16.35
C SER A 278 31.69 11.93 -17.40
N GLY A 279 30.64 12.73 -17.56
CA GLY A 279 30.56 13.83 -18.52
C GLY A 279 30.51 13.41 -20.00
N ALA A 280 30.57 12.11 -20.30
CA ALA A 280 30.55 11.63 -21.67
C ALA A 280 29.13 11.62 -22.25
N LEU A 281 29.04 11.77 -23.57
CA LEU A 281 27.86 11.43 -24.35
C LEU A 281 27.95 9.97 -24.79
N ALA A 282 26.94 9.16 -24.49
CA ALA A 282 26.78 7.83 -25.08
C ALA A 282 25.55 7.80 -25.99
N VAL A 283 25.74 7.24 -27.20
CA VAL A 283 24.69 7.03 -28.20
C VAL A 283 24.90 5.66 -28.83
N SER A 284 23.81 4.92 -29.04
CA SER A 284 23.86 3.64 -29.77
C SER A 284 22.93 3.58 -30.97
N ALA A 285 22.27 4.70 -31.30
CA ALA A 285 21.40 4.80 -32.47
C ALA A 285 22.25 4.91 -33.75
N GLY A 286 21.92 4.10 -34.76
CA GLY A 286 22.51 4.21 -36.09
C GLY A 286 22.06 5.48 -36.83
N LYS A 287 22.73 5.80 -37.94
CA LYS A 287 22.29 6.91 -38.82
C LYS A 287 20.88 6.63 -39.34
N GLN A 288 20.00 7.62 -39.25
CA GLN A 288 18.68 7.56 -39.87
C GLN A 288 18.81 7.33 -41.39
N ARG A 289 18.00 6.43 -41.94
CA ARG A 289 17.87 6.20 -43.39
C ARG A 289 16.43 6.40 -43.83
N ASN A 290 16.23 7.27 -44.80
CA ASN A 290 14.93 7.46 -45.45
C ASN A 290 14.88 6.56 -46.71
N ILE A 291 13.80 5.79 -46.88
CA ILE A 291 13.55 5.00 -48.10
C ILE A 291 12.39 5.66 -48.84
N GLU A 292 12.72 6.53 -49.79
CA GLU A 292 11.73 7.24 -50.59
C GLU A 292 10.92 6.25 -51.46
N GLY A 293 9.63 6.54 -51.67
CA GLY A 293 8.76 5.71 -52.51
C GLY A 293 8.27 4.38 -51.92
N TRP A 294 8.74 3.95 -50.74
CA TRP A 294 8.42 2.63 -50.16
C TRP A 294 6.91 2.30 -50.11
N VAL A 295 6.08 3.27 -49.68
CA VAL A 295 4.62 3.08 -49.58
C VAL A 295 3.99 2.89 -50.97
N ALA A 296 4.43 3.68 -51.96
CA ALA A 296 3.92 3.59 -53.32
C ALA A 296 4.28 2.23 -53.95
N GLU A 297 5.51 1.76 -53.78
CA GLU A 297 5.95 0.45 -54.26
C GLU A 297 5.18 -0.71 -53.60
N LYS A 298 4.97 -0.66 -52.28
CA LYS A 298 4.21 -1.69 -51.58
C LYS A 298 2.74 -1.73 -51.99
N LYS A 299 2.09 -0.58 -52.17
CA LYS A 299 0.70 -0.50 -52.65
C LYS A 299 0.56 -0.97 -54.10
N GLY A 300 1.51 -0.62 -54.97
CA GLY A 300 1.55 -1.08 -56.37
C GLY A 300 1.73 -2.61 -56.50
N ARG A 301 2.52 -3.24 -55.62
CA ARG A 301 2.64 -4.70 -55.56
C ARG A 301 1.36 -5.41 -55.10
N GLY A 302 0.57 -4.79 -54.21
CA GLY A 302 -0.72 -5.34 -53.77
C GLY A 302 -1.80 -5.34 -54.86
N GLN A 303 -1.74 -4.43 -55.83
CA GLN A 303 -2.67 -4.38 -56.96
C GLN A 303 -2.34 -5.40 -58.06
N ARG A 304 -1.06 -5.78 -58.25
CA ARG A 304 -0.66 -6.77 -59.27
C ARG A 304 -1.00 -8.23 -58.92
N VAL A 305 -1.39 -8.53 -57.67
CA VAL A 305 -1.70 -9.90 -57.21
C VAL A 305 -3.22 -10.18 -57.23
N ARG A 306 -4.04 -9.20 -57.62
CA ARG A 306 -5.51 -9.34 -57.73
C ARG A 306 -6.04 -9.23 -59.17
N GLY A 307 -5.20 -9.51 -60.16
CA GLY A 307 -5.57 -9.56 -61.58
C GLY A 307 -5.43 -10.97 -62.13
#